data_AF-A0A916BRS7-F1
#
_entry.id   AF-A0A916BRS7-F1
#
_cell.length_a   1.000
_cell.length_b   1.000
_cell.length_c   1.000
_cell.angle_alpha   90.00
_cell.angle_beta   90.00
_cell.angle_gamma   90.00
#
_symmetry.space_group_name_H-M   'P 1'
#
loop_
_entity.id
_entity.type
_entity.pdbx_description
1 polymer ?
#
loop_
_entity_poly.entity_id
_entity_poly.type
_entity_poly.pdbx_seq_one_letter_code
_entity_poly.pdbx_strand_id
1 'polypeptide(L)'
;MPLPLDELVEQPSLVNQYAQEFDWEELLFEYELALDDIQAWLRGLNEEQIHFKPALQAFSIAEIITHNSSADELFWSWLSLLAQGRGAEIDPRLLLSGGGARHTASLPDLIAANEACRMLARNTIDNLPPASDLAATTPHPYFGALNAKGWLYFMCLHRGMHRYQCESVIDAPGFPRSVSVQTQPREVYQPSERKTWLGQEAGSQRPGASRGKQHTRGKKQAAQPNPPSVKSSAVKKRPANKKTTARTK
;
A
#
# COMPACT_ATOMS: atom_id res chain seq x y z
N MET A 1 -3.98 -15.12 -8.28
CA MET A 1 -2.93 -15.95 -8.92
C MET A 1 -1.97 -16.48 -7.84
N PRO A 2 -1.47 -17.73 -7.87
CA PRO A 2 -0.38 -18.12 -6.98
C PRO A 2 0.87 -17.31 -7.36
N LEU A 3 1.30 -16.42 -6.47
CA LEU A 3 2.49 -15.61 -6.70
C LEU A 3 3.73 -16.51 -6.60
N PRO A 4 4.71 -16.42 -7.52
CA PRO A 4 5.87 -17.30 -7.54
C PRO A 4 6.91 -16.89 -6.48
N LEU A 5 6.54 -16.98 -5.20
CA LEU A 5 7.35 -16.49 -4.07
C LEU A 5 8.76 -17.10 -4.06
N ASP A 6 8.87 -18.42 -4.28
CA ASP A 6 10.17 -19.11 -4.30
C ASP A 6 11.09 -18.54 -5.40
N GLU A 7 10.54 -18.34 -6.60
CA GLU A 7 11.28 -17.75 -7.71
C GLU A 7 11.66 -16.29 -7.43
N LEU A 8 10.77 -15.51 -6.80
CA LEU A 8 11.04 -14.11 -6.46
C LEU A 8 12.05 -13.97 -5.33
N VAL A 9 12.20 -14.97 -4.47
CA VAL A 9 13.29 -15.04 -3.49
C VAL A 9 14.61 -15.32 -4.18
N GLU A 10 14.64 -16.24 -5.15
CA GLU A 10 15.84 -16.58 -5.92
C GLU A 10 16.26 -15.47 -6.90
N GLN A 11 15.27 -14.78 -7.49
CA GLN A 11 15.45 -13.76 -8.50
C GLN A 11 14.63 -12.49 -8.18
N PRO A 12 15.03 -11.71 -7.17
CA PRO A 12 14.27 -10.55 -6.69
C PRO A 12 14.07 -9.45 -7.74
N SER A 13 14.92 -9.39 -8.76
CA SER A 13 14.81 -8.45 -9.88
C SER A 13 13.59 -8.69 -10.78
N LEU A 14 12.96 -9.87 -10.72
CA LEU A 14 11.78 -10.20 -11.54
C LEU A 14 10.51 -9.48 -11.08
N VAL A 15 10.48 -8.88 -9.88
CA VAL A 15 9.28 -8.20 -9.36
C VAL A 15 8.76 -7.13 -10.31
N ASN A 16 9.61 -6.23 -10.81
CA ASN A 16 9.15 -5.19 -11.75
C ASN A 16 8.67 -5.80 -13.07
N GLN A 17 9.34 -6.86 -13.55
CA GLN A 17 8.99 -7.54 -14.80
C GLN A 17 7.59 -8.16 -14.69
N TYR A 18 7.34 -8.97 -13.66
CA TYR A 18 6.04 -9.57 -13.43
C TYR A 18 4.97 -8.52 -13.16
N ALA A 19 5.28 -7.46 -12.42
CA ALA A 19 4.33 -6.38 -12.20
C ALA A 19 3.88 -5.69 -13.51
N GLN A 20 4.69 -5.70 -14.58
CA GLN A 20 4.28 -5.12 -15.87
C GLN A 20 3.28 -5.99 -16.65
N GLU A 21 3.16 -7.27 -16.32
CA GLU A 21 2.22 -8.19 -16.99
C GLU A 21 0.77 -7.93 -16.58
N PHE A 22 0.57 -7.17 -15.50
CA PHE A 22 -0.73 -6.79 -14.97
C PHE A 22 -1.02 -5.31 -15.21
N ASP A 23 -2.28 -4.98 -15.43
CA ASP A 23 -2.74 -3.60 -15.31
C ASP A 23 -2.96 -3.20 -13.83
N TRP A 24 -3.27 -1.91 -13.60
CA TRP A 24 -3.51 -1.39 -12.25
C TRP A 24 -4.74 -2.02 -11.58
N GLU A 25 -5.73 -2.38 -12.38
CA GLU A 25 -7.01 -2.92 -11.95
C GLU A 25 -6.88 -4.37 -11.47
N GLU A 26 -6.09 -5.19 -12.17
CA GLU A 26 -5.72 -6.55 -11.82
C GLU A 26 -4.87 -6.59 -10.55
N LEU A 27 -3.88 -5.71 -10.43
CA LEU A 27 -3.08 -5.61 -9.22
C LEU A 27 -3.90 -5.15 -8.01
N LEU A 28 -4.77 -4.15 -8.20
CA LEU A 28 -5.70 -3.72 -7.15
C LEU A 28 -6.62 -4.87 -6.73
N PHE A 29 -7.12 -5.66 -7.69
CA PHE A 29 -7.95 -6.82 -7.40
C PHE A 29 -7.23 -7.84 -6.51
N GLU A 30 -6.00 -8.23 -6.85
CA GLU A 30 -5.26 -9.21 -6.04
C GLU A 30 -4.96 -8.68 -4.63
N TYR A 31 -4.67 -7.38 -4.50
CA TYR A 31 -4.53 -6.73 -3.20
C TYR A 31 -5.84 -6.74 -2.39
N GLU A 32 -6.96 -6.41 -3.02
CA GLU A 32 -8.29 -6.39 -2.40
C GLU A 32 -8.76 -7.78 -1.98
N LEU A 33 -8.41 -8.81 -2.74
CA LEU A 33 -8.73 -10.18 -2.41
C LEU A 33 -8.01 -10.63 -1.12
N ALA A 34 -6.76 -10.21 -0.92
CA ALA A 34 -6.05 -10.46 0.33
C ALA A 34 -6.69 -9.69 1.51
N LEU A 35 -7.27 -8.51 1.27
CA LEU A 35 -8.06 -7.78 2.28
C LEU A 35 -9.35 -8.53 2.63
N ASP A 36 -10.06 -9.07 1.64
CA ASP A 36 -11.30 -9.83 1.85
C ASP A 36 -11.07 -11.10 2.68
N ASP A 37 -9.98 -11.82 2.41
CA ASP A 37 -9.61 -13.00 3.19
C ASP A 37 -9.39 -12.66 4.68
N ILE A 38 -8.63 -11.59 4.96
CA ILE A 38 -8.41 -11.11 6.33
C ILE A 38 -9.73 -10.67 6.96
N GLN A 39 -10.57 -9.96 6.21
CA GLN A 39 -11.87 -9.48 6.68
C GLN A 39 -12.80 -10.64 7.05
N ALA A 40 -12.79 -11.73 6.26
CA ALA A 40 -13.56 -12.93 6.52
C ALA A 40 -13.12 -13.61 7.82
N TRP A 41 -11.81 -13.71 8.07
CA TRP A 41 -11.30 -14.22 9.34
C TRP A 41 -11.72 -13.37 10.53
N LEU A 42 -11.51 -12.05 10.46
CA LEU A 42 -11.85 -11.16 11.57
C LEU A 42 -13.32 -11.28 11.99
N ARG A 43 -14.24 -11.53 11.05
CA ARG A 43 -15.67 -11.77 11.37
C ARG A 43 -15.92 -13.06 12.16
N GLY A 44 -15.05 -14.06 12.04
CA GLY A 44 -15.17 -15.35 12.73
C GLY A 44 -14.31 -15.48 14.00
N LEU A 45 -13.46 -14.49 14.29
CA LEU A 45 -12.57 -14.47 15.45
C LEU A 45 -13.17 -13.66 16.61
N ASN A 46 -12.64 -13.87 17.81
CA ASN A 46 -12.91 -13.07 19.00
C ASN A 46 -11.62 -12.40 19.54
N GLU A 47 -11.76 -11.57 20.58
CA GLU A 47 -10.63 -10.83 21.19
C GLU A 47 -9.51 -11.76 21.68
N GLU A 48 -9.84 -12.85 22.37
CA GLU A 48 -8.84 -13.81 22.86
C GLU A 48 -8.02 -14.41 21.71
N GLN A 49 -8.68 -14.73 20.60
CA GLN A 49 -8.05 -15.32 19.42
C GLN A 49 -7.15 -14.32 18.68
N ILE A 50 -7.56 -13.08 18.48
CA ILE A 50 -6.71 -12.11 17.77
C ILE A 50 -5.47 -11.71 18.57
N HIS A 51 -5.51 -11.89 19.89
CA HIS A 51 -4.40 -11.66 20.81
C HIS A 51 -3.61 -12.94 21.15
N PHE A 52 -4.01 -14.11 20.65
CA PHE A 52 -3.23 -15.33 20.89
C PHE A 52 -1.82 -15.21 20.28
N LYS A 53 -0.79 -15.57 21.06
CA LYS A 53 0.61 -15.61 20.60
C LYS A 53 1.12 -17.06 20.70
N PRO A 54 1.53 -17.69 19.59
CA PRO A 54 1.99 -19.09 19.61
C PRO A 54 3.32 -19.26 20.35
N ALA A 55 4.09 -18.18 20.49
CA ALA A 55 5.29 -18.10 21.32
C ALA A 55 5.49 -16.66 21.80
N LEU A 56 6.30 -16.46 22.85
CA LEU A 56 6.53 -15.14 23.44
C LEU A 56 7.01 -14.08 22.43
N GLN A 57 7.83 -14.49 21.46
CA GLN A 57 8.43 -13.62 20.44
C GLN A 57 7.68 -13.63 19.10
N ALA A 58 6.68 -14.50 18.94
CA ALA A 58 5.87 -14.53 17.73
C ALA A 58 4.89 -13.35 17.71
N PHE A 59 4.40 -12.99 16.53
CA PHE A 59 3.30 -12.03 16.43
C PHE A 59 1.95 -12.71 16.62
N SER A 60 1.03 -12.00 17.26
CA SER A 60 -0.41 -12.25 17.25
C SER A 60 -1.05 -11.76 15.95
N ILE A 61 -2.29 -12.18 15.67
CA ILE A 61 -3.06 -11.69 14.51
C ILE A 61 -3.22 -10.17 14.58
N ALA A 62 -3.48 -9.61 15.77
CA ALA A 62 -3.56 -8.16 15.97
C ALA A 62 -2.26 -7.44 15.58
N GLU A 63 -1.09 -7.96 15.98
CA GLU A 63 0.22 -7.42 15.61
C GLU A 63 0.47 -7.50 14.10
N ILE A 64 0.12 -8.63 13.46
CA ILE A 64 0.29 -8.83 12.01
C ILE A 64 -0.58 -7.84 11.22
N ILE A 65 -1.85 -7.69 11.57
CA ILE A 65 -2.78 -6.82 10.82
C ILE A 65 -2.42 -5.36 11.01
N THR A 66 -2.07 -4.94 12.22
CA THR A 66 -1.66 -3.55 12.46
C THR A 66 -0.32 -3.20 11.81
N HIS A 67 0.60 -4.17 11.72
CA HIS A 67 1.81 -4.03 10.90
C HIS A 67 1.46 -3.80 9.42
N ASN A 68 0.59 -4.64 8.86
CA ASN A 68 0.14 -4.50 7.46
C ASN A 68 -0.51 -3.14 7.20
N SER A 69 -1.45 -2.71 8.05
CA SER A 69 -2.11 -1.42 7.87
C SER A 69 -1.14 -0.25 7.93
N SER A 70 -0.17 -0.28 8.85
CA SER A 70 0.87 0.76 8.93
C SER A 70 1.81 0.74 7.72
N ALA A 71 2.14 -0.44 7.21
CA ALA A 71 2.99 -0.58 6.01
C ALA A 71 2.26 -0.07 4.76
N ASP A 72 0.97 -0.34 4.64
CA ASP A 72 0.16 0.11 3.50
C ASP A 72 0.04 1.63 3.42
N GLU A 73 -0.15 2.33 4.55
CA GLU A 73 -0.15 3.79 4.58
C GLU A 73 1.14 4.37 3.96
N LEU A 74 2.28 3.76 4.27
CA LEU A 74 3.57 4.15 3.71
C LEU A 74 3.65 3.79 2.21
N PHE A 75 3.30 2.56 1.84
CA PHE A 75 3.48 2.06 0.47
C PHE A 75 2.54 2.72 -0.53
N TRP A 76 1.28 2.96 -0.17
CA TRP A 76 0.34 3.70 -1.03
C TRP A 76 0.79 5.15 -1.26
N SER A 77 1.38 5.79 -0.25
CA SER A 77 2.00 7.11 -0.39
C SER A 77 3.18 7.07 -1.38
N TRP A 78 4.07 6.08 -1.25
CA TRP A 78 5.20 5.90 -2.15
C TRP A 78 4.78 5.60 -3.58
N LEU A 79 3.80 4.71 -3.76
CA LEU A 79 3.25 4.39 -5.07
C LEU A 79 2.72 5.65 -5.76
N SER A 80 1.94 6.47 -5.05
CA SER A 80 1.42 7.73 -5.58
C SER A 80 2.53 8.69 -6.02
N LEU A 81 3.60 8.82 -5.22
CA LEU A 81 4.77 9.64 -5.58
C LEU A 81 5.51 9.08 -6.80
N LEU A 82 5.77 7.77 -6.84
CA LEU A 82 6.46 7.12 -7.96
C LEU A 82 5.68 7.27 -9.27
N ALA A 83 4.37 7.05 -9.24
CA ALA A 83 3.52 7.18 -10.43
C ALA A 83 3.49 8.62 -10.99
N GLN A 84 3.81 9.62 -10.16
CA GLN A 84 3.96 11.02 -10.55
C GLN A 84 5.40 11.40 -10.96
N GLY A 85 6.34 10.44 -10.99
CA GLY A 85 7.76 10.70 -11.25
C GLY A 85 8.52 11.33 -10.08
N ARG A 86 7.93 11.33 -8.88
CA ARG A 86 8.43 12.02 -7.67
C ARG A 86 9.19 11.08 -6.72
N GLY A 87 9.84 10.06 -7.25
CA GLY A 87 10.57 9.06 -6.46
C GLY A 87 11.68 9.65 -5.58
N ALA A 88 12.26 10.78 -5.95
CA ALA A 88 13.28 11.48 -5.17
C ALA A 88 12.77 12.05 -3.83
N GLU A 89 11.45 12.16 -3.64
CA GLU A 89 10.83 12.62 -2.39
C GLU A 89 10.65 11.50 -1.36
N ILE A 90 10.88 10.26 -1.75
CA ILE A 90 10.74 9.10 -0.87
C ILE A 90 12.00 8.97 -0.01
N ASP A 91 11.80 8.87 1.32
CA ASP A 91 12.86 8.48 2.23
C ASP A 91 12.80 6.98 2.52
N PRO A 92 13.64 6.15 1.85
CA PRO A 92 13.59 4.71 2.03
C PRO A 92 13.98 4.26 3.44
N ARG A 93 14.57 5.15 4.26
CA ARG A 93 14.90 4.84 5.67
C ARG A 93 13.66 4.76 6.56
N LEU A 94 12.51 5.23 6.08
CA LEU A 94 11.23 5.05 6.77
C LEU A 94 10.70 3.62 6.67
N LEU A 95 11.31 2.77 5.82
CA LEU A 95 11.01 1.35 5.76
C LEU A 95 11.56 0.64 7.01
N LEU A 96 10.72 0.51 8.03
CA LEU A 96 11.06 -0.13 9.29
C LEU A 96 10.46 -1.54 9.34
N SER A 97 11.32 -2.56 9.40
CA SER A 97 10.89 -3.95 9.60
C SER A 97 10.11 -4.09 10.90
N GLY A 98 8.89 -4.66 10.83
CA GLY A 98 8.02 -4.87 12.00
C GLY A 98 7.44 -3.59 12.63
N GLY A 99 7.61 -2.42 11.99
CA GLY A 99 7.00 -1.17 12.45
C GLY A 99 5.46 -1.24 12.44
N GLY A 100 4.81 -0.56 13.37
CA GLY A 100 3.33 -0.45 13.42
C GLY A 100 2.60 -1.64 14.04
N ALA A 101 3.29 -2.72 14.39
CA ALA A 101 2.70 -3.85 15.11
C ALA A 101 2.21 -3.43 16.50
N ARG A 102 0.92 -3.65 16.78
CA ARG A 102 0.24 -3.32 18.03
C ARG A 102 -0.54 -4.52 18.55
N HIS A 103 -0.08 -5.07 19.66
CA HIS A 103 -0.79 -6.16 20.33
C HIS A 103 -2.09 -5.72 21.00
N THR A 104 -2.30 -4.43 21.26
CA THR A 104 -3.44 -3.92 22.03
C THR A 104 -4.63 -3.47 21.17
N ALA A 105 -4.61 -3.71 19.86
CA ALA A 105 -5.69 -3.31 18.96
C ALA A 105 -6.90 -4.25 19.14
N SER A 106 -8.09 -3.68 19.33
CA SER A 106 -9.33 -4.46 19.49
C SER A 106 -9.80 -5.04 18.16
N LEU A 107 -10.67 -6.04 18.19
CA LEU A 107 -11.22 -6.64 16.97
C LEU A 107 -11.95 -5.60 16.08
N PRO A 108 -12.79 -4.69 16.61
CA PRO A 108 -13.35 -3.60 15.82
C PRO A 108 -12.29 -2.70 15.16
N ASP A 109 -11.19 -2.41 15.86
CA ASP A 109 -10.10 -1.58 15.32
C ASP A 109 -9.43 -2.29 14.14
N LEU A 110 -9.20 -3.60 14.23
CA LEU A 110 -8.59 -4.38 13.15
C LEU A 110 -9.48 -4.41 11.91
N ILE A 111 -10.80 -4.58 12.09
CA ILE A 111 -11.78 -4.54 11.00
C ILE A 111 -11.76 -3.17 10.32
N ALA A 112 -11.83 -2.10 11.11
CA ALA A 112 -11.81 -0.73 10.60
C ALA A 112 -10.49 -0.41 9.87
N ALA A 113 -9.35 -0.85 10.41
CA ALA A 113 -8.04 -0.65 9.80
C ALA A 113 -7.91 -1.38 8.46
N ASN A 114 -8.42 -2.61 8.36
CA ASN A 114 -8.42 -3.38 7.11
C ASN A 114 -9.29 -2.71 6.03
N GLU A 115 -10.47 -2.20 6.39
CA GLU A 115 -11.32 -1.46 5.45
C GLU A 115 -10.72 -0.10 5.06
N ALA A 116 -10.08 0.61 6.00
CA ALA A 116 -9.36 1.84 5.69
C ALA A 116 -8.24 1.60 4.64
N CYS A 117 -7.56 0.45 4.70
CA CYS A 117 -6.57 0.06 3.68
C CYS A 117 -7.21 -0.16 2.30
N ARG A 118 -8.44 -0.66 2.24
CA ARG A 118 -9.21 -0.79 0.98
C ARG A 118 -9.55 0.57 0.39
N MET A 119 -10.10 1.46 1.22
CA MET A 119 -10.47 2.81 0.81
C MET A 119 -9.25 3.59 0.33
N LEU A 120 -8.13 3.48 1.04
CA LEU A 120 -6.85 4.08 0.65
C LEU A 120 -6.40 3.56 -0.71
N ALA A 121 -6.35 2.24 -0.90
CA ALA A 121 -5.96 1.61 -2.15
C ALA A 121 -6.78 2.10 -3.34
N ARG A 122 -8.12 2.06 -3.24
CA ARG A 122 -9.03 2.53 -4.28
C ARG A 122 -8.82 4.01 -4.58
N ASN A 123 -8.81 4.84 -3.55
CA ASN A 123 -8.59 6.27 -3.72
C ASN A 123 -7.23 6.57 -4.36
N THR A 124 -6.17 5.84 -4.00
CA THR A 124 -4.86 6.02 -4.64
C THR A 124 -4.90 5.65 -6.12
N ILE A 125 -5.49 4.51 -6.48
CA ILE A 125 -5.62 4.06 -7.89
C ILE A 125 -6.47 5.04 -8.71
N ASP A 126 -7.62 5.48 -8.19
CA ASP A 126 -8.53 6.42 -8.87
C ASP A 126 -7.89 7.79 -9.14
N ASN A 127 -6.90 8.17 -8.32
CA ASN A 127 -6.19 9.45 -8.45
C ASN A 127 -4.83 9.33 -9.16
N LEU A 128 -4.49 8.17 -9.72
CA LEU A 128 -3.26 8.05 -10.51
C LEU A 128 -3.32 8.91 -11.78
N PRO A 129 -2.19 9.48 -12.23
CA PRO A 129 -2.14 10.16 -13.50
C PRO A 129 -2.43 9.17 -14.65
N PRO A 130 -3.18 9.57 -15.70
CA PRO A 130 -3.52 8.70 -16.83
C PRO A 130 -2.29 8.06 -17.51
N ALA A 131 -1.17 8.78 -17.52
CA ALA A 131 0.14 8.28 -17.92
C ALA A 131 1.07 8.27 -16.70
N SER A 132 1.04 7.18 -15.95
CA SER A 132 1.91 6.99 -14.78
C SER A 132 3.38 6.80 -15.18
N ASP A 133 4.28 7.43 -14.43
CA ASP A 133 5.72 7.24 -14.58
C ASP A 133 6.15 5.89 -14.01
N LEU A 134 6.76 5.06 -14.85
CA LEU A 134 7.29 3.73 -14.49
C LEU A 134 8.82 3.69 -14.49
N ALA A 135 9.49 4.80 -14.82
CA ALA A 135 10.93 4.97 -14.75
C ALA A 135 11.39 5.39 -13.35
N ALA A 136 10.57 6.17 -12.63
CA ALA A 136 10.83 6.48 -11.23
C ALA A 136 10.79 5.22 -10.36
N THR A 137 11.82 5.03 -9.53
CA THR A 137 11.96 3.89 -8.65
C THR A 137 12.42 4.31 -7.25
N THR A 138 12.17 3.47 -6.25
CA THR A 138 12.74 3.59 -4.90
C THR A 138 13.19 2.21 -4.40
N PRO A 139 14.30 2.09 -3.65
CA PRO A 139 14.86 0.80 -3.27
C PRO A 139 14.00 0.04 -2.25
N HIS A 140 13.83 -1.25 -2.48
CA HIS A 140 13.38 -2.25 -1.54
C HIS A 140 14.58 -3.11 -1.06
N PRO A 141 14.70 -3.46 0.23
CA PRO A 141 15.86 -4.18 0.77
C PRO A 141 16.13 -5.53 0.12
N TYR A 142 15.07 -6.21 -0.35
CA TYR A 142 15.18 -7.53 -0.96
C TYR A 142 15.03 -7.52 -2.48
N PHE A 143 14.17 -6.64 -3.01
CA PHE A 143 13.75 -6.68 -4.43
C PHE A 143 14.46 -5.64 -5.30
N GLY A 144 15.42 -4.90 -4.72
CA GLY A 144 16.11 -3.84 -5.44
C GLY A 144 15.20 -2.65 -5.71
N ALA A 145 15.48 -1.88 -6.76
CA ALA A 145 14.71 -0.69 -7.11
C ALA A 145 13.36 -1.07 -7.73
N LEU A 146 12.26 -0.67 -7.09
CA LEU A 146 10.90 -0.94 -7.57
C LEU A 146 10.24 0.35 -8.05
N ASN A 147 9.53 0.27 -9.18
CA ASN A 147 8.67 1.35 -9.67
C ASN A 147 7.27 1.26 -9.03
N ALA A 148 6.35 2.16 -9.39
CA ALA A 148 5.01 2.20 -8.81
C ALA A 148 4.24 0.86 -8.91
N LYS A 149 4.31 0.18 -10.08
CA LYS A 149 3.70 -1.16 -10.25
C LYS A 149 4.45 -2.22 -9.44
N GLY A 150 5.78 -2.18 -9.43
CA GLY A 150 6.59 -3.10 -8.63
C GLY A 150 6.26 -3.03 -7.14
N TRP A 151 6.04 -1.82 -6.60
CA TRP A 151 5.58 -1.64 -5.23
C TRP A 151 4.18 -2.20 -5.00
N LEU A 152 3.23 -1.97 -5.90
CA LEU A 152 1.88 -2.54 -5.77
C LEU A 152 1.90 -4.08 -5.80
N TYR A 153 2.69 -4.65 -6.70
CA TYR A 153 2.88 -6.10 -6.78
C TYR A 153 3.51 -6.64 -5.49
N PHE A 154 4.51 -5.94 -4.94
CA PHE A 154 5.07 -6.25 -3.63
C PHE A 154 4.03 -6.18 -2.51
N MET A 155 3.13 -5.20 -2.51
CA MET A 155 2.05 -5.12 -1.50
C MET A 155 1.12 -6.34 -1.57
N CYS A 156 0.82 -6.84 -2.78
CA CYS A 156 0.06 -8.08 -2.96
C CYS A 156 0.80 -9.28 -2.33
N LEU A 157 2.11 -9.42 -2.61
CA LEU A 157 2.96 -10.46 -2.01
C LEU A 157 2.98 -10.33 -0.49
N HIS A 158 3.23 -9.13 0.02
CA HIS A 158 3.36 -8.81 1.43
C HIS A 158 2.11 -9.19 2.21
N ARG A 159 0.93 -8.80 1.72
CA ARG A 159 -0.34 -9.22 2.34
C ARG A 159 -0.55 -10.72 2.25
N GLY A 160 -0.19 -11.36 1.14
CA GLY A 160 -0.25 -12.83 1.00
C GLY A 160 0.63 -13.55 2.03
N MET A 161 1.86 -13.10 2.25
CA MET A 161 2.76 -13.67 3.26
C MET A 161 2.19 -13.52 4.68
N HIS A 162 1.69 -12.34 5.02
CA HIS A 162 1.12 -12.09 6.34
C HIS A 162 -0.23 -12.79 6.56
N ARG A 163 -0.98 -13.04 5.48
CA ARG A 163 -2.13 -13.95 5.49
C ARG A 163 -1.70 -15.36 5.91
N TYR A 164 -0.68 -15.95 5.27
CA TYR A 164 -0.13 -17.26 5.70
C TYR A 164 0.42 -17.24 7.13
N GLN A 165 0.99 -16.12 7.57
CA GLN A 165 1.43 -15.96 8.96
C GLN A 165 0.26 -16.01 9.95
N CYS A 166 -0.88 -15.36 9.64
CA CYS A 166 -2.10 -15.47 10.43
C CYS A 166 -2.66 -16.91 10.45
N GLU A 167 -2.67 -17.61 9.31
CA GLU A 167 -3.06 -19.04 9.27
C GLU A 167 -2.18 -19.87 10.22
N SER A 168 -0.87 -19.62 10.20
CA SER A 168 0.08 -20.30 11.09
C SER A 168 -0.20 -20.03 12.58
N VAL A 169 -0.70 -18.83 12.93
CA VAL A 169 -1.13 -18.51 14.30
C VAL A 169 -2.40 -19.28 14.67
N ILE A 170 -3.36 -19.38 13.77
CA ILE A 170 -4.64 -20.11 13.96
C ILE A 170 -4.40 -21.62 14.11
N ASP A 171 -3.43 -22.17 13.36
CA ASP A 171 -3.09 -23.59 13.38
C ASP A 171 -2.18 -23.99 14.55
N ALA A 172 -1.62 -23.02 15.26
CA ALA A 172 -0.68 -23.29 16.34
C ALA A 172 -1.34 -24.02 17.53
N PRO A 173 -0.60 -24.92 18.22
CA PRO A 173 -1.08 -25.56 19.44
C PRO A 173 -1.50 -24.54 20.50
N GLY A 174 -2.68 -24.73 21.08
CA GLY A 174 -3.21 -23.85 22.11
C GLY A 174 -4.01 -22.65 21.60
N PHE A 175 -4.13 -22.45 20.28
CA PHE A 175 -5.03 -21.42 19.73
C PHE A 175 -6.47 -21.66 20.22
N PRO A 176 -7.16 -20.64 20.78
CA PRO A 176 -8.53 -20.80 21.26
C PRO A 176 -9.44 -21.19 20.10
N ARG A 177 -10.07 -22.37 20.15
CA ARG A 177 -11.00 -22.81 19.09
C ARG A 177 -12.37 -22.20 19.35
N SER A 178 -12.86 -21.39 18.41
CA SER A 178 -14.27 -20.99 18.43
C SER A 178 -15.14 -22.10 17.81
N VAL A 179 -16.43 -22.10 18.14
CA VAL A 179 -17.41 -23.02 17.54
C VAL A 179 -17.69 -22.68 16.05
N SER A 180 -17.16 -21.55 15.55
CA SER A 180 -17.58 -20.95 14.27
C SER A 180 -16.44 -20.33 13.47
N VAL A 181 -15.26 -20.96 13.39
CA VAL A 181 -14.28 -20.56 12.37
C VAL A 181 -14.75 -21.09 11.02
N GLN A 182 -15.56 -20.30 10.32
CA GLN A 182 -15.86 -20.54 8.91
C GLN A 182 -14.95 -19.65 8.06
N THR A 183 -13.88 -20.23 7.52
CA THR A 183 -13.20 -19.63 6.37
C THR A 183 -14.09 -19.86 5.15
N GLN A 184 -14.71 -18.80 4.62
CA GLN A 184 -15.41 -18.92 3.35
C GLN A 184 -14.38 -19.29 2.25
N PRO A 185 -14.72 -20.22 1.33
CA PRO A 185 -13.84 -20.53 0.22
C PRO A 185 -13.61 -19.28 -0.64
N ARG A 186 -12.39 -19.13 -1.15
CA ARG A 186 -11.98 -18.03 -2.03
C ARG A 186 -12.89 -18.00 -3.26
N GLU A 187 -13.53 -16.86 -3.54
CA GLU A 187 -14.20 -16.66 -4.82
C GLU A 187 -13.16 -16.71 -5.95
N VAL A 188 -13.44 -17.50 -6.98
CA VAL A 188 -12.56 -17.59 -8.16
C VAL A 188 -12.64 -16.25 -8.89
N TYR A 189 -11.50 -15.62 -9.13
CA TYR A 189 -11.45 -14.41 -9.96
C TYR A 189 -12.02 -14.71 -11.35
N GLN A 190 -13.10 -14.03 -11.70
CA GLN A 190 -13.72 -14.04 -13.03
C GLN A 190 -13.50 -12.67 -13.67
N PRO A 191 -12.45 -12.48 -14.52
CA PRO A 191 -12.17 -11.20 -15.17
C PRO A 191 -13.38 -10.63 -15.92
N SER A 192 -14.22 -11.50 -16.49
CA SER A 192 -15.40 -11.14 -17.27
C SER A 192 -16.59 -10.60 -16.46
N GLU A 193 -16.61 -10.79 -15.14
CA GLU A 193 -17.71 -10.37 -14.27
C GLU A 193 -17.50 -8.98 -13.66
N ARG A 194 -16.39 -8.31 -13.98
CA ARG A 194 -16.25 -6.87 -13.76
C ARG A 194 -17.25 -6.12 -14.64
N LYS A 195 -18.48 -5.98 -14.15
CA LYS A 195 -19.13 -4.68 -14.23
C LYS A 195 -18.14 -3.73 -13.56
N THR A 196 -17.34 -3.05 -14.37
CA THR A 196 -16.56 -1.89 -13.95
C THR A 196 -17.43 -1.15 -12.94
N TRP A 197 -17.00 -1.04 -11.69
CA TRP A 197 -17.75 -0.32 -10.67
C TRP A 197 -17.94 1.15 -11.10
N LEU A 198 -17.07 1.62 -12.02
CA LEU A 198 -17.14 2.87 -12.79
C LEU A 198 -18.24 2.92 -13.89
N GLY A 199 -18.90 1.80 -14.21
CA GLY A 199 -19.74 1.65 -15.40
C GLY A 199 -21.24 1.69 -15.17
N GLN A 200 -21.74 1.75 -13.92
CA GLN A 200 -23.18 1.74 -13.66
C GLN A 200 -23.84 3.12 -13.51
N GLU A 201 -23.10 4.24 -13.43
CA GLU A 201 -23.71 5.56 -13.22
C GLU A 201 -23.60 6.57 -14.39
N ALA A 202 -22.95 6.23 -15.52
CA ALA A 202 -22.90 7.12 -16.68
C ALA A 202 -24.16 7.03 -17.59
N GLY A 203 -25.22 6.37 -17.12
CA GLY A 203 -26.52 6.26 -17.79
C GLY A 203 -27.56 7.30 -17.36
N SER A 204 -27.19 8.36 -16.65
CA SER A 204 -28.10 9.47 -16.39
C SER A 204 -28.14 10.42 -17.60
N GLN A 205 -29.21 10.28 -18.37
CA GLN A 205 -29.59 11.17 -19.47
C GLN A 205 -29.48 12.64 -19.04
N ARG A 206 -28.50 13.37 -19.58
CA ARG A 206 -28.57 14.84 -19.60
C ARG A 206 -29.73 15.25 -20.53
N PRO A 207 -30.79 15.91 -20.04
CA PRO A 207 -31.78 16.51 -20.92
C PRO A 207 -31.15 17.70 -21.65
N GLY A 208 -31.61 17.92 -22.88
CA GLY A 208 -30.97 18.76 -23.89
C GLY A 208 -30.56 20.17 -23.44
N ALA A 209 -29.31 20.52 -23.74
CA ALA A 209 -28.87 21.90 -23.80
C ALA A 209 -29.12 22.44 -25.22
N SER A 210 -30.10 23.34 -25.33
CA SER A 210 -30.36 24.09 -26.55
C SER A 210 -29.20 25.04 -26.86
N ARG A 211 -28.88 25.16 -28.14
CA ARG A 211 -27.94 26.12 -28.70
C ARG A 211 -28.40 27.55 -28.40
N GLY A 212 -27.70 28.23 -27.50
CA GLY A 212 -27.86 29.65 -27.20
C GLY A 212 -26.59 30.45 -27.49
N LYS A 213 -26.62 31.17 -28.61
CA LYS A 213 -25.81 32.30 -29.11
C LYS A 213 -24.61 32.84 -28.32
N GLN A 214 -23.56 33.10 -29.10
CA GLN A 214 -22.40 33.96 -28.86
C GLN A 214 -22.71 35.28 -28.14
N HIS A 215 -21.86 35.63 -27.16
CA HIS A 215 -21.44 37.02 -26.96
C HIS A 215 -19.96 37.08 -26.56
N THR A 216 -19.16 37.65 -27.46
CA THR A 216 -17.82 38.16 -27.24
C THR A 216 -17.86 39.35 -26.27
N ARG A 217 -17.05 39.32 -25.20
CA ARG A 217 -16.55 40.55 -24.58
C ARG A 217 -15.23 40.29 -23.83
N GLY A 218 -14.15 40.81 -24.40
CA GLY A 218 -12.83 40.78 -23.80
C GLY A 218 -12.75 41.66 -22.55
N LYS A 219 -11.86 41.26 -21.63
CA LYS A 219 -11.22 42.16 -20.68
C LYS A 219 -9.82 41.65 -20.38
N LYS A 220 -8.84 42.42 -20.86
CA LYS A 220 -7.44 42.43 -20.41
C LYS A 220 -7.41 42.50 -18.87
N GLN A 221 -6.70 41.59 -18.23
CA GLN A 221 -6.15 41.82 -16.90
C GLN A 221 -4.63 41.95 -17.01
N ALA A 222 -4.14 43.03 -16.42
CA ALA A 222 -2.76 43.45 -16.42
C ALA A 222 -1.92 42.58 -15.48
N ALA A 223 -0.68 42.33 -15.91
CA ALA A 223 0.36 41.69 -15.14
C ALA A 223 0.67 42.46 -13.85
N GLN A 224 0.77 41.74 -12.73
CA GLN A 224 1.42 42.24 -11.53
C GLN A 224 2.91 41.86 -11.53
N PRO A 225 3.80 42.76 -11.09
CA PRO A 225 5.24 42.51 -11.02
C PRO A 225 5.62 41.68 -9.78
N ASN A 226 6.54 40.74 -9.99
CA ASN A 226 7.18 39.94 -8.95
C ASN A 226 7.98 40.81 -7.96
N PRO A 227 7.93 40.54 -6.65
CA PRO A 227 8.90 41.08 -5.69
C PRO A 227 10.25 40.33 -5.75
N PRO A 228 11.35 40.99 -5.30
CA PRO A 228 12.71 40.58 -5.58
C PRO A 228 13.22 39.39 -4.74
N SER A 229 14.16 38.67 -5.36
CA SER A 229 14.92 37.55 -4.80
C SER A 229 15.67 37.93 -3.53
N VAL A 230 15.41 37.22 -2.43
CA VAL A 230 16.22 37.29 -1.21
C VAL A 230 17.40 36.34 -1.35
N LYS A 231 18.58 36.90 -1.07
CA LYS A 231 19.92 36.33 -1.22
C LYS A 231 20.17 35.14 -0.30
N SER A 232 20.92 34.18 -0.83
CA SER A 232 21.51 33.04 -0.14
C SER A 232 22.36 33.46 1.07
N SER A 233 22.13 32.82 2.21
CA SER A 233 23.00 32.90 3.38
C SER A 233 23.66 31.56 3.68
N ALA A 234 24.99 31.56 3.49
CA ALA A 234 26.03 30.93 4.30
C ALA A 234 25.89 29.45 4.71
N VAL A 235 26.67 28.64 3.98
CA VAL A 235 27.23 27.34 4.40
C VAL A 235 27.96 27.47 5.74
N LYS A 236 27.43 26.84 6.80
CA LYS A 236 28.17 26.59 8.06
C LYS A 236 29.00 25.31 7.92
N LYS A 237 30.32 25.47 7.83
CA LYS A 237 31.31 24.40 7.98
C LYS A 237 31.16 23.75 9.36
N ARG A 238 30.97 22.43 9.37
CA ARG A 238 30.96 21.58 10.57
C ARG A 238 32.42 21.19 10.90
N PRO A 239 32.92 21.36 12.14
CA PRO A 239 34.28 20.97 12.49
C PRO A 239 34.42 19.45 12.59
N ALA A 240 35.57 18.97 12.14
CA ALA A 240 36.00 17.58 12.20
C ALA A 240 36.09 17.09 13.66
N ASN A 241 35.39 16.00 13.98
CA ASN A 241 35.51 15.37 15.28
C ASN A 241 36.73 14.43 15.27
N LYS A 242 37.63 14.70 16.21
CA LYS A 242 38.90 14.00 16.42
C LYS A 242 38.68 12.52 16.73
N LYS A 243 39.48 11.68 16.08
CA LYS A 243 39.80 10.31 16.49
C LYS A 243 40.40 10.33 17.90
N THR A 244 39.82 9.58 18.83
CA THR A 244 40.49 9.10 20.04
C THR A 244 40.76 7.61 19.87
N THR A 245 41.99 7.30 19.49
CA THR A 245 42.62 5.99 19.66
C THR A 245 43.28 5.93 21.03
N ALA A 246 42.96 4.93 21.84
CA ALA A 246 43.77 4.35 22.92
C ALA A 246 42.87 3.42 23.76
N ARG A 247 43.30 2.31 24.34
CA ARG A 247 44.52 1.48 24.25
C ARG A 247 44.21 0.27 25.15
N THR A 248 44.73 -0.88 24.74
CA THR A 248 44.93 -2.12 25.51
C THR A 248 45.08 -1.97 27.03
N LYS A 249 44.39 -2.83 27.78
CA LYS A 249 44.96 -3.98 28.50
C LYS A 249 43.86 -4.99 28.81
#